data_AF-N9W9C1-F1
#
_entry.id   AF-N9W9C1-F1
#
_cell.length_a   1.000
_cell.length_b   1.000
_cell.length_c   1.000
_cell.angle_alpha   90.00
_cell.angle_beta   90.00
_cell.angle_gamma   90.00
#
_symmetry.space_group_name_H-M   'P 1'
#
loop_
_entity.id
_entity.type
_entity.pdbx_description
1 polymer ?
#
loop_
_entity_poly.entity_id
_entity_poly.type
_entity_poly.pdbx_seq_one_letter_code
_entity_poly.pdbx_strand_id
1 'polypeptide(L)' 'MFEYKAEWYGRNIIIAPIDYASSQLCFCCDYKNKEVKNLSLRKWTCSNCETEYDKYINTSINLERLIA' A
#
# COMPACT_ATOMS: atom_id res chain seq x y z
N MET A 1 5.99 17.76 6.30
CA MET A 1 5.63 17.90 7.71
C MET A 1 4.13 17.64 7.84
N PHE A 2 3.74 16.45 8.26
CA PHE A 2 2.33 16.10 8.53
C PHE A 2 2.00 16.24 10.02
N GLU A 3 3.02 16.23 10.87
CA GLU A 3 2.99 16.26 12.33
C GLU A 3 2.16 17.43 12.84
N TYR A 4 2.44 18.64 12.35
CA TYR A 4 1.72 19.84 12.79
C TYR A 4 0.22 19.81 12.46
N LYS A 5 -0.16 19.24 11.30
CA LYS A 5 -1.58 19.09 10.93
C LYS A 5 -2.24 17.99 11.74
N ALA A 6 -1.52 16.90 11.99
CA ALA A 6 -2.04 15.81 12.80
C ALA A 6 -2.34 16.30 14.23
N GLU A 7 -1.45 17.11 14.80
CA GLU A 7 -1.68 17.79 16.08
C GLU A 7 -2.93 18.69 16.05
N TRP A 8 -3.06 19.56 15.03
CA TRP A 8 -4.21 20.46 14.89
C TRP A 8 -5.57 19.74 14.86
N TYR A 9 -5.62 18.56 14.25
CA TYR A 9 -6.85 17.81 14.05
C TYR A 9 -6.99 16.61 15.00
N GLY A 10 -6.12 16.47 16.01
CA GLY A 10 -6.15 15.35 16.96
C GLY A 10 -6.00 13.98 16.29
N ARG A 11 -5.13 13.88 15.28
CA ARG A 11 -4.86 12.64 14.52
C ARG A 11 -3.53 12.03 14.94
N ASN A 12 -3.46 10.70 14.90
CA ASN A 12 -2.21 9.97 15.10
C ASN A 12 -1.50 9.76 13.75
N ILE A 13 -0.17 9.88 13.75
CA ILE A 13 0.67 9.50 12.62
C ILE A 13 1.28 8.14 12.92
N ILE A 14 1.06 7.18 12.03
CA ILE A 14 1.63 5.85 12.11
C ILE A 14 2.60 5.71 10.93
N ILE A 15 3.85 5.35 11.23
CA ILE A 15 4.91 5.20 10.24
C ILE A 15 5.08 3.71 9.96
N ALA A 16 4.92 3.30 8.70
CA ALA A 16 5.16 1.93 8.28
C ALA A 16 6.66 1.57 8.34
N PRO A 17 7.02 0.30 8.58
CA PRO A 17 8.40 -0.17 8.45
C PRO A 17 8.98 0.12 7.06
N ILE A 18 10.26 0.46 7.00
CA ILE A 18 10.93 0.87 5.76
C ILE A 18 10.99 -0.24 4.70
N ASP A 19 10.99 -1.50 5.14
CA ASP A 19 11.06 -2.71 4.34
C ASP A 19 9.69 -3.34 4.07
N TYR A 20 8.60 -2.70 4.50
CA TYR A 20 7.26 -3.20 4.25
C TYR A 20 6.89 -3.09 2.77
N ALA A 21 6.63 -4.23 2.14
CA ALA A 21 6.38 -4.34 0.71
C ALA A 21 4.93 -3.95 0.29
N SER A 22 4.40 -2.86 0.86
CA SER A 22 3.00 -2.41 0.71
C SER A 22 2.54 -2.28 -0.75
N SER A 23 3.41 -1.83 -1.65
CA SER A 23 3.06 -1.67 -3.06
C SER A 23 3.14 -2.97 -3.86
N GLN A 24 3.92 -3.94 -3.40
CA GLN A 24 4.17 -5.21 -4.11
C GLN A 24 3.21 -6.31 -3.69
N LEU A 25 2.73 -6.29 -2.45
CA LEU A 25 1.78 -7.28 -1.94
C LEU A 25 0.41 -7.07 -2.56
N CYS A 26 -0.22 -8.13 -3.04
CA CYS A 26 -1.63 -8.13 -3.41
C CYS A 26 -2.47 -8.01 -2.15
N PHE A 27 -3.31 -6.99 -2.04
CA PHE A 27 -4.20 -6.90 -0.89
C PHE A 27 -5.15 -8.11 -0.81
N CYS A 28 -5.57 -8.72 -1.91
CA CYS A 28 -6.50 -9.85 -1.84
C CYS A 28 -5.89 -11.14 -1.31
N CYS A 29 -4.63 -11.44 -1.62
CA CYS A 29 -4.04 -12.77 -1.40
C CYS A 29 -2.55 -12.78 -1.00
N ASP A 30 -1.98 -11.62 -0.70
CA ASP A 30 -0.59 -11.42 -0.26
C ASP A 30 0.50 -11.84 -1.26
N TYR A 31 0.12 -12.17 -2.51
CA TYR A 31 1.08 -12.42 -3.58
C TYR A 31 1.98 -11.20 -3.82
N LYS A 32 3.30 -11.41 -3.83
CA LYS A 32 4.28 -10.33 -4.01
C LYS A 32 4.66 -10.16 -5.48
N ASN A 33 4.10 -9.14 -6.13
CA ASN A 33 4.43 -8.79 -7.50
C ASN A 33 5.74 -7.95 -7.60
N LYS A 34 6.74 -8.51 -8.28
CA LYS A 34 8.05 -7.87 -8.48
C LYS A 34 8.01 -6.78 -9.56
N GLU A 35 7.10 -6.88 -10.53
CA GLU A 35 6.96 -5.93 -11.66
C GLU A 35 6.56 -4.52 -11.21
N VAL A 36 6.00 -4.40 -10.00
CA VAL A 36 5.59 -3.11 -9.41
C VAL A 36 6.77 -2.14 -9.19
N LYS A 37 8.01 -2.63 -9.26
CA LYS A 37 9.22 -1.78 -9.30
C LYS A 37 9.25 -0.87 -10.54
N ASN A 38 8.53 -1.21 -11.61
CA ASN A 38 8.31 -0.31 -12.73
C ASN A 38 7.35 0.83 -12.32
N LEU A 39 7.88 2.04 -12.21
CA LEU A 39 7.11 3.22 -11.78
C LEU A 39 5.91 3.54 -12.70
N SER A 40 6.00 3.19 -13.98
CA SER A 40 4.94 3.38 -14.97
C SER A 40 3.76 2.42 -14.81
N LEU A 41 3.93 1.32 -14.06
CA LEU A 41 2.85 0.37 -13.79
C LEU A 41 1.84 1.00 -12.82
N ARG A 42 0.65 1.36 -13.34
CA ARG A 42 -0.46 1.96 -12.56
C ARG A 42 -1.50 0.94 -12.15
N LYS A 43 -1.87 0.05 -13.05
CA LYS A 43 -2.80 -1.05 -12.80
C LYS A 43 -2.11 -2.38 -13.08
N TRP A 44 -2.50 -3.41 -12.35
CA TRP A 44 -2.05 -4.76 -12.64
C TRP A 44 -3.08 -5.78 -12.16
N THR A 45 -3.08 -6.94 -12.83
CA THR A 45 -3.89 -8.09 -12.47
C THR A 45 -3.04 -9.06 -11.67
N CYS A 46 -3.52 -9.47 -10.51
CA CYS A 46 -2.79 -10.41 -9.67
C CYS A 46 -2.70 -11.79 -10.33
N SER A 47 -1.49 -12.32 -10.52
CA SER A 47 -1.29 -13.65 -11.11
C SER A 47 -1.75 -14.81 -10.22
N ASN A 48 -2.05 -14.55 -8.94
CA ASN A 48 -2.48 -15.57 -7.98
C ASN A 48 -3.99 -15.59 -7.74
N CYS A 49 -4.64 -14.42 -7.64
CA CYS A 49 -6.07 -14.31 -7.35
C CYS A 49 -6.88 -13.63 -8.46
N GLU A 50 -6.23 -13.30 -9.58
CA GLU A 50 -6.84 -12.73 -10.79
C GLU A 50 -7.54 -11.37 -10.62
N THR A 51 -7.43 -10.76 -9.44
CA THR A 51 -8.03 -9.46 -9.16
C THR A 51 -7.23 -8.35 -9.85
N GLU A 52 -7.93 -7.48 -10.58
CA GLU A 52 -7.36 -6.24 -11.15
C GLU A 52 -7.61 -5.07 -10.20
N TYR A 53 -6.58 -4.25 -9.98
CA TYR A 53 -6.68 -3.04 -9.19
C TYR A 53 -5.62 -2.00 -9.56
N ASP A 54 -5.85 -0.76 -9.12
CA ASP A 54 -4.84 0.28 -9.15
C ASP A 54 -3.80 0.06 -8.03
N LYS A 55 -2.53 0.30 -8.37
CA LYS A 55 -1.38 0.13 -7.47
C LYS A 55 -1.49 0.99 -6.22
N TYR A 56 -1.99 2.23 -6.32
CA TYR A 56 -2.09 3.13 -5.18
C TYR A 56 -3.20 2.69 -4.24
N ILE A 57 -4.33 2.22 -4.78
CA ILE A 57 -5.41 1.62 -3.98
C ILE A 57 -4.91 0.37 -3.24
N ASN A 58 -4.18 -0.50 -3.93
CA ASN A 58 -3.56 -1.66 -3.30
C ASN A 58 -2.58 -1.26 -2.18
N THR A 59 -1.75 -0.25 -2.44
CA THR A 59 -0.79 0.27 -1.45
C THR A 59 -1.50 0.86 -0.24
N SER A 60 -2.56 1.64 -0.42
CA SER A 60 -3.31 2.25 0.69
C SER A 60 -3.98 1.19 1.56
N ILE A 61 -4.61 0.17 0.97
CA ILE A 61 -5.23 -0.93 1.71
C ILE A 61 -4.16 -1.70 2.50
N ASN A 62 -3.01 -1.98 1.90
CA ASN A 62 -1.93 -2.68 2.59
C ASN A 62 -1.32 -1.85 3.73
N LEU A 63 -1.25 -0.52 3.61
CA LEU A 63 -0.81 0.34 4.71
C LEU A 63 -1.84 0.41 5.82
N GLU A 64 -3.13 0.42 5.50
CA GLU A 64 -4.22 0.39 6.47
C GLU A 64 -4.18 -0.88 7.33
N ARG A 65 -3.81 -2.03 6.76
CA ARG A 65 -3.62 -3.30 7.49
C ARG A 65 -2.56 -3.26 8.59
N LEU A 66 -1.62 -2.31 8.56
CA LEU A 66 -0.64 -2.16 9.64
C LEU A 66 -1.23 -1.51 10.90
N ILE A 67 -2.39 -0.88 10.77
CA ILE A 67 -3.06 -0.13 11.84
C ILE A 67 -4.16 -0.99 12.50
N ALA A 68 -4.61 -2.03 11.81
CA ALA A 68 -5.70 -2.92 12.23
C ALA A 68 -5.24 -4.03 13.19
#